data_AF-A0A3C0T907-F1
#
_entry.id   AF-A0A3C0T907-F1
#
_cell.length_a   1.000
_cell.length_b   1.000
_cell.length_c   1.000
_cell.angle_alpha   90.00
_cell.angle_beta   90.00
_cell.angle_gamma   90.00
#
_symmetry.space_group_name_H-M   'P 1'
#
loop_
_entity.id
_entity.type
_entity.pdbx_description
1 polymer ?
#
loop_
_entity_poly.entity_id
_entity_poly.type
_entity_poly.pdbx_seq_one_letter_code
_entity_poly.pdbx_strand_id
1 'polypeptide(L)'
;GPIRHSLDMNMGLGALGQGNRANATIGRALRLAIRNVGGAKPGGTERSTFSNPMKYTMCFAEWEERSNWDPLHVERGFSPEDSVVTVFAMTGGPTIIMDEDSLGGDALAGSIGASTSTMLNAKAYGFSTCLMVVSPEHVDTFKRDDYSKAQMRRRMQVASEKTVDELIELGVTDEQQARLSKLEPDTRLSKFGSDEDIDIVVAGSEAGKCTAFFHGWIPRSIGSIPVSSKIEV
;
A
#
# COMPACT_ATOMS: atom_id res chain seq x y z
N GLY A 1 15.03 6.61 4.23
CA GLY A 1 16.40 7.18 4.29
C GLY A 1 16.76 7.72 5.67
N PRO A 2 18.03 8.09 5.89
CA PRO A 2 18.64 8.29 7.22
C PRO A 2 18.02 9.38 8.12
N ILE A 3 17.37 10.41 7.58
CA ILE A 3 16.81 11.53 8.37
C ILE A 3 15.82 11.09 9.45
N ARG A 4 15.18 9.92 9.28
CA ARG A 4 14.27 9.33 10.29
C ARG A 4 14.93 9.19 11.67
N HIS A 5 16.23 8.90 11.71
CA HIS A 5 17.01 8.76 12.95
C HIS A 5 17.27 10.11 13.58
N SER A 6 17.67 11.11 12.79
CA SER A 6 17.91 12.47 13.26
C SER A 6 16.65 13.17 13.78
N LEU A 7 15.49 12.85 13.20
CA LEU A 7 14.20 13.36 13.64
C LEU A 7 13.58 12.55 14.79
N ASP A 8 14.21 11.44 15.19
CA ASP A 8 13.63 10.46 16.12
C ASP A 8 12.21 10.08 15.68
N MET A 9 12.04 9.58 14.46
CA MET A 9 10.73 9.13 13.97
C MET A 9 10.43 7.70 14.42
N ASN A 10 9.19 7.46 14.86
CA ASN A 10 8.73 6.11 15.15
C ASN A 10 8.51 5.33 13.84
N MET A 11 9.12 4.14 13.79
CA MET A 11 8.95 3.10 12.76
C MET A 11 8.64 1.72 13.40
N GLY A 12 8.60 1.68 14.73
CA GLY A 12 8.47 0.48 15.55
C GLY A 12 7.02 0.19 15.99
N LEU A 13 6.86 -0.26 17.24
CA LEU A 13 5.56 -0.52 17.84
C LEU A 13 4.61 0.67 17.66
N GLY A 14 3.40 0.41 17.15
CA GLY A 14 2.41 1.45 16.88
C GLY A 14 2.77 2.43 15.75
N ALA A 15 3.65 2.05 14.81
CA ALA A 15 4.10 2.90 13.69
C ALA A 15 2.96 3.56 12.90
N LEU A 16 1.82 2.88 12.74
CA LEU A 16 0.65 3.37 12.01
C LEU A 16 -0.39 4.09 12.88
N GLY A 17 -0.14 4.19 14.19
CA GLY A 17 -1.03 4.84 15.16
C GLY A 17 -0.67 6.30 15.39
N GLN A 18 -0.67 6.72 16.65
CA GLN A 18 -0.28 8.07 17.06
C GLN A 18 1.20 8.38 16.77
N GLY A 19 2.03 7.34 16.57
CA GLY A 19 3.48 7.48 16.39
C GLY A 19 4.12 8.24 17.56
N ASN A 20 5.11 9.07 17.26
CA ASN A 20 5.64 10.05 18.19
C ASN A 20 5.47 11.49 17.66
N ARG A 21 6.11 12.46 18.33
CA ARG A 21 6.01 13.88 17.99
C ARG A 21 6.40 14.16 16.54
N ALA A 22 7.46 13.52 16.01
CA ALA A 22 7.92 13.75 14.64
C ALA A 22 6.88 13.27 13.62
N ASN A 23 6.43 12.02 13.73
CA ASN A 23 5.37 11.44 12.91
C ASN A 23 4.11 12.32 12.88
N ALA A 24 3.59 12.65 14.07
CA ALA A 24 2.37 13.42 14.21
C ALA A 24 2.50 14.84 13.66
N THR A 25 3.65 15.48 13.84
CA THR A 25 3.89 16.84 13.35
C THR A 25 3.93 16.88 11.82
N ILE A 26 4.66 15.95 11.19
CA ILE A 26 4.79 15.88 9.72
C ILE A 26 3.43 15.59 9.08
N GLY A 27 2.74 14.54 9.56
CA GLY A 27 1.41 14.17 9.05
C GLY A 27 0.38 15.29 9.24
N ARG A 28 0.43 15.97 10.39
CA ARG A 28 -0.46 17.10 10.66
C ARG A 28 -0.14 18.32 9.80
N ALA A 29 1.12 18.65 9.62
CA ALA A 29 1.57 19.75 8.77
C ALA A 29 1.07 19.56 7.33
N LEU A 30 1.23 18.35 6.78
CA LEU A 30 0.71 18.02 5.45
C LEU A 30 -0.81 18.23 5.37
N ARG A 31 -1.58 17.73 6.36
CA ARG A 31 -3.03 17.94 6.34
C ARG A 31 -3.41 19.42 6.41
N LEU A 32 -2.75 20.20 7.25
CA LEU A 32 -3.00 21.64 7.37
C LEU A 32 -2.66 22.38 6.07
N ALA A 33 -1.57 22.00 5.39
CA ALA A 33 -1.23 22.55 4.08
C ALA A 33 -2.33 22.23 3.03
N ILE A 34 -2.76 20.96 2.94
CA ILE A 34 -3.86 20.55 2.04
C ILE A 34 -5.15 21.34 2.33
N ARG A 35 -5.48 21.56 3.61
CA ARG A 35 -6.68 22.30 4.01
C ARG A 35 -6.60 23.80 3.76
N ASN A 36 -5.51 24.44 4.17
CA ASN A 36 -5.40 25.89 4.20
C ASN A 36 -4.81 26.48 2.92
N VAL A 37 -3.87 25.77 2.28
CA VAL A 37 -3.24 26.19 1.02
C VAL A 37 -3.97 25.55 -0.16
N GLY A 38 -4.17 24.23 -0.12
CA GLY A 38 -4.91 23.50 -1.17
C GLY A 38 -6.42 23.73 -1.13
N GLY A 39 -6.93 24.43 -0.11
CA GLY A 39 -8.34 24.78 0.02
C GLY A 39 -9.27 23.61 0.29
N ALA A 40 -8.77 22.44 0.72
CA ALA A 40 -9.58 21.25 0.97
C ALA A 40 -10.62 21.50 2.08
N LYS A 41 -11.88 21.65 1.69
CA LYS A 41 -13.02 21.86 2.60
C LYS A 41 -14.13 20.84 2.31
N PRO A 42 -14.61 20.08 3.33
CA PRO A 42 -15.74 19.18 3.16
C PRO A 42 -16.95 19.89 2.54
N GLY A 43 -17.56 19.27 1.52
CA GLY A 43 -18.69 19.86 0.78
C GLY A 43 -18.29 20.89 -0.28
N GLY A 44 -17.00 21.25 -0.37
CA GLY A 44 -16.43 22.10 -1.42
C GLY A 44 -15.51 21.30 -2.33
N THR A 45 -14.22 21.58 -2.23
CA THR A 45 -13.14 20.87 -2.93
C THR A 45 -12.92 19.46 -2.41
N GLU A 46 -13.19 19.21 -1.11
CA GLU A 46 -13.10 17.86 -0.55
C GLU A 46 -14.43 17.14 -0.71
N ARG A 47 -14.41 16.12 -1.58
CA ARG A 47 -15.56 15.32 -2.00
C ARG A 47 -15.51 13.87 -1.50
N SER A 48 -14.90 13.63 -0.34
CA SER A 48 -14.90 12.29 0.26
C SER A 48 -16.29 11.95 0.82
N THR A 49 -16.85 10.83 0.39
CA THR A 49 -18.17 10.35 0.87
C THR A 49 -18.17 10.07 2.37
N PHE A 50 -17.23 9.27 2.88
CA PHE A 50 -17.17 8.86 4.30
C PHE A 50 -15.96 9.44 5.07
N SER A 51 -15.04 10.11 4.36
CA SER A 51 -13.76 10.58 4.92
C SER A 51 -12.96 9.47 5.61
N ASN A 52 -11.87 9.80 6.32
CA ASN A 52 -11.04 8.82 7.04
C ASN A 52 -10.40 9.47 8.29
N PRO A 53 -10.41 8.82 9.47
CA PRO A 53 -9.74 9.33 10.69
C PRO A 53 -8.25 9.69 10.49
N MET A 54 -7.53 8.95 9.65
CA MET A 54 -6.12 9.19 9.33
C MET A 54 -5.86 10.52 8.61
N LYS A 55 -6.91 11.17 8.09
CA LYS A 55 -6.80 12.55 7.62
C LYS A 55 -6.45 13.52 8.74
N TYR A 56 -6.61 13.16 10.01
CA TYR A 56 -6.17 14.02 11.11
C TYR A 56 -4.64 14.17 11.11
N THR A 57 -3.94 13.04 10.98
CA THR A 57 -2.49 12.92 10.82
C THR A 57 -2.14 11.52 10.32
N MET A 58 -1.21 11.42 9.37
CA MET A 58 -0.62 10.14 8.94
C MET A 58 0.78 10.39 8.37
N CYS A 59 1.80 9.84 9.01
CA CYS A 59 3.17 9.80 8.52
C CYS A 59 3.95 8.80 9.37
N PHE A 60 4.69 7.91 8.73
CA PHE A 60 5.55 6.94 9.40
C PHE A 60 6.85 6.75 8.64
N ALA A 61 7.87 6.27 9.34
CA ALA A 61 9.15 5.92 8.74
C ALA A 61 9.17 4.42 8.43
N GLU A 62 9.82 4.08 7.32
CA GLU A 62 10.19 2.70 7.01
C GLU A 62 11.32 2.26 7.96
N TRP A 63 11.23 1.03 8.48
CA TRP A 63 12.23 0.39 9.29
C TRP A 63 13.18 -0.44 8.42
N GLU A 64 14.09 0.25 7.74
CA GLU A 64 14.99 -0.34 6.74
C GLU A 64 15.89 -1.41 7.37
N GLU A 65 16.36 -1.20 8.61
CA GLU A 65 17.24 -2.11 9.34
C GLU A 65 16.56 -3.45 9.71
N ARG A 66 15.22 -3.49 9.69
CA ARG A 66 14.45 -4.70 9.97
C ARG A 66 13.99 -5.43 8.72
N SER A 67 14.35 -4.93 7.54
CA SER A 67 14.07 -5.53 6.24
C SER A 67 15.27 -6.32 5.69
N ASN A 68 15.00 -7.36 4.90
CA ASN A 68 15.98 -7.99 4.02
C ASN A 68 15.87 -7.50 2.56
N TRP A 69 15.03 -6.50 2.31
CA TRP A 69 14.81 -5.93 0.99
C TRP A 69 15.35 -4.50 0.93
N ASP A 70 15.58 -4.02 -0.30
CA ASP A 70 15.86 -2.62 -0.52
C ASP A 70 14.69 -1.74 0.00
N PRO A 71 14.97 -0.63 0.67
CA PRO A 71 13.95 0.29 1.13
C PRO A 71 13.28 0.99 -0.06
N LEU A 72 12.06 1.50 0.14
CA LEU A 72 11.23 2.00 -0.97
C LEU A 72 11.90 3.11 -1.79
N HIS A 73 12.70 3.95 -1.15
CA HIS A 73 13.41 5.02 -1.86
C HIS A 73 14.49 4.48 -2.80
N VAL A 74 15.19 3.40 -2.43
CA VAL A 74 16.18 2.74 -3.29
C VAL A 74 15.48 2.03 -4.46
N GLU A 75 14.35 1.34 -4.21
CA GLU A 75 13.51 0.76 -5.28
C GLU A 75 13.04 1.82 -6.29
N ARG A 76 12.93 3.09 -5.86
CA ARG A 76 12.52 4.24 -6.69
C ARG A 76 13.69 5.01 -7.31
N GLY A 77 14.91 4.47 -7.22
CA GLY A 77 16.09 5.00 -7.91
C GLY A 77 16.87 6.08 -7.15
N PHE A 78 16.61 6.27 -5.86
CA PHE A 78 17.41 7.15 -5.00
C PHE A 78 18.60 6.39 -4.38
N SER A 79 19.63 7.12 -3.93
CA SER A 79 20.78 6.48 -3.25
C SER A 79 20.40 6.04 -1.83
N PRO A 80 21.02 4.99 -1.27
CA PRO A 80 20.74 4.54 0.11
C PRO A 80 20.94 5.61 1.20
N GLU A 81 21.81 6.59 0.94
CA GLU A 81 22.10 7.71 1.83
C GLU A 81 21.08 8.84 1.70
N ASP A 82 20.23 8.81 0.65
CA ASP A 82 19.24 9.84 0.42
C ASP A 82 18.10 9.75 1.42
N SER A 83 17.77 10.90 1.99
CA SER A 83 16.53 11.05 2.75
C SER A 83 15.43 11.45 1.78
N VAL A 84 14.38 10.62 1.71
CA VAL A 84 13.31 10.74 0.71
C VAL A 84 11.96 10.65 1.40
N VAL A 85 11.04 11.52 1.01
CA VAL A 85 9.63 11.42 1.37
C VAL A 85 8.84 10.89 0.18
N THR A 86 8.01 9.86 0.41
CA THR A 86 7.05 9.35 -0.57
C THR A 86 5.64 9.71 -0.11
N VAL A 87 4.86 10.33 -0.99
CA VAL A 87 3.45 10.66 -0.74
C VAL A 87 2.57 9.71 -1.53
N PHE A 88 1.67 9.02 -0.83
CA PHE A 88 0.76 8.04 -1.40
C PHE A 88 -0.70 8.48 -1.22
N ALA A 89 -1.48 8.46 -2.30
CA ALA A 89 -2.90 8.76 -2.24
C ALA A 89 -3.70 7.51 -1.87
N MET A 90 -4.29 7.52 -0.67
CA MET A 90 -5.06 6.40 -0.14
C MET A 90 -6.56 6.69 -0.12
N THR A 91 -7.37 5.66 -0.36
CA THR A 91 -8.82 5.69 -0.18
C THR A 91 -9.28 5.11 1.14
N GLY A 92 -8.50 4.22 1.75
CA GLY A 92 -8.86 3.53 2.98
C GLY A 92 -7.70 2.73 3.57
N GLY A 93 -7.98 2.13 4.72
CA GLY A 93 -7.04 1.30 5.47
C GLY A 93 -6.56 1.94 6.80
N PRO A 94 -5.53 1.34 7.43
CA PRO A 94 -5.01 0.03 7.05
C PRO A 94 -6.05 -1.07 7.37
N THR A 95 -6.29 -1.96 6.43
CA THR A 95 -6.86 -3.27 6.73
C THR A 95 -5.73 -4.12 7.30
N ILE A 96 -5.94 -4.76 8.46
CA ILE A 96 -4.93 -5.62 9.06
C ILE A 96 -5.14 -7.04 8.57
N ILE A 97 -4.13 -7.59 7.90
CA ILE A 97 -4.07 -8.98 7.48
C ILE A 97 -3.20 -9.71 8.50
N MET A 98 -3.82 -10.54 9.33
CA MET A 98 -3.14 -11.35 10.35
C MET A 98 -2.91 -12.77 9.81
N ASP A 99 -1.68 -13.26 9.91
CA ASP A 99 -1.31 -14.62 9.52
C ASP A 99 -0.16 -15.11 10.39
N GLU A 100 -0.51 -15.82 11.48
CA GLU A 100 0.48 -16.32 12.44
C GLU A 100 1.15 -17.62 12.00
N ASP A 101 0.51 -18.34 11.06
CA ASP A 101 0.68 -19.77 10.85
C ASP A 101 1.37 -20.12 9.52
N SER A 102 1.42 -19.20 8.55
CA SER A 102 2.11 -19.43 7.28
C SER A 102 3.59 -19.78 7.50
N LEU A 103 3.97 -20.97 7.05
CA LEU A 103 5.29 -21.54 7.30
C LEU A 103 6.37 -21.06 6.32
N GLY A 104 6.01 -20.43 5.21
CA GLY A 104 6.95 -19.97 4.18
C GLY A 104 6.42 -18.80 3.36
N GLY A 105 7.31 -18.16 2.63
CA GLY A 105 7.06 -16.92 1.90
C GLY A 105 5.95 -17.06 0.85
N ASP A 106 5.86 -18.17 0.12
CA ASP A 106 4.84 -18.34 -0.91
C ASP A 106 3.41 -18.45 -0.34
N ALA A 107 3.26 -19.21 0.75
CA ALA A 107 1.99 -19.35 1.45
C ALA A 107 1.54 -17.98 2.02
N LEU A 108 2.47 -17.27 2.66
CA LEU A 108 2.21 -15.95 3.25
C LEU A 108 1.88 -14.89 2.19
N ALA A 109 2.64 -14.80 1.10
CA ALA A 109 2.32 -13.88 0.00
C ALA A 109 0.97 -14.23 -0.65
N GLY A 110 0.64 -15.52 -0.72
CA GLY A 110 -0.65 -16.00 -1.20
C GLY A 110 -1.82 -15.55 -0.33
N SER A 111 -1.73 -15.74 1.00
CA SER A 111 -2.79 -15.35 1.95
C SER A 111 -2.97 -13.83 2.01
N ILE A 112 -1.87 -13.07 1.99
CA ILE A 112 -1.88 -11.60 1.86
C ILE A 112 -2.56 -11.19 0.55
N GLY A 113 -2.18 -11.81 -0.57
CA GLY A 113 -2.75 -11.54 -1.88
C GLY A 113 -4.25 -11.77 -1.93
N ALA A 114 -4.72 -12.94 -1.49
CA ALA A 114 -6.15 -13.28 -1.48
C ALA A 114 -6.97 -12.25 -0.70
N SER A 115 -6.44 -11.72 0.41
CA SER A 115 -7.08 -10.69 1.24
C SER A 115 -7.30 -9.36 0.49
N THR A 116 -6.50 -9.07 -0.54
CA THR A 116 -6.63 -7.85 -1.35
C THR A 116 -7.87 -7.84 -2.25
N SER A 117 -8.51 -8.98 -2.48
CA SER A 117 -9.70 -9.12 -3.35
C SER A 117 -10.85 -8.18 -2.95
N THR A 118 -10.90 -7.81 -1.66
CA THR A 118 -11.91 -6.93 -1.05
C THR A 118 -11.62 -5.43 -1.23
N MET A 119 -10.45 -5.06 -1.76
CA MET A 119 -10.11 -3.66 -2.01
C MET A 119 -11.10 -3.01 -2.99
N LEU A 120 -11.65 -1.87 -2.59
CA LEU A 120 -12.72 -1.15 -3.29
C LEU A 120 -14.00 -1.99 -3.45
N ASN A 121 -14.27 -2.50 -4.64
CA ASN A 121 -15.40 -3.38 -4.94
C ASN A 121 -14.88 -4.74 -5.43
N ALA A 122 -15.64 -5.81 -5.23
CA ALA A 122 -15.27 -7.16 -5.65
C ALA A 122 -14.99 -7.33 -7.16
N LYS A 123 -15.44 -6.38 -8.01
CA LYS A 123 -15.12 -6.33 -9.45
C LYS A 123 -14.11 -5.26 -9.87
N ALA A 124 -13.49 -4.57 -8.90
CA ALA A 124 -12.44 -3.59 -9.17
C ALA A 124 -11.10 -4.30 -9.45
N TYR A 125 -10.82 -4.55 -10.72
CA TYR A 125 -9.69 -5.36 -11.20
C TYR A 125 -8.95 -4.66 -12.35
N GLY A 126 -7.62 -4.81 -12.38
CA GLY A 126 -6.76 -4.18 -13.38
C GLY A 126 -6.60 -2.67 -13.21
N PHE A 127 -7.10 -2.11 -12.10
CA PHE A 127 -6.92 -0.70 -11.76
C PHE A 127 -6.83 -0.53 -10.25
N SER A 128 -5.98 0.40 -9.81
CA SER A 128 -5.63 0.79 -8.43
C SER A 128 -4.19 0.42 -8.08
N THR A 129 -3.66 1.16 -7.11
CA THR A 129 -2.41 0.90 -6.40
C THR A 129 -2.70 0.44 -4.98
N CYS A 130 -1.68 0.00 -4.25
CA CYS A 130 -1.74 -0.16 -2.80
C CYS A 130 -0.38 0.05 -2.15
N LEU A 131 -0.40 0.20 -0.83
CA LEU A 131 0.79 0.16 0.01
C LEU A 131 0.63 -0.95 1.05
N MET A 132 1.57 -1.90 1.02
CA MET A 132 1.74 -2.92 2.03
C MET A 132 2.78 -2.47 3.05
N VAL A 133 2.42 -2.52 4.33
CA VAL A 133 3.32 -2.31 5.45
C VAL A 133 3.50 -3.64 6.16
N VAL A 134 4.61 -4.31 5.88
CA VAL A 134 4.93 -5.65 6.37
C VAL A 134 5.58 -5.56 7.75
N SER A 135 5.07 -6.32 8.71
CA SER A 135 5.67 -6.39 10.05
C SER A 135 7.02 -7.11 10.03
N PRO A 136 7.91 -6.80 10.98
CA PRO A 136 9.15 -7.55 11.21
C PRO A 136 9.00 -9.08 11.22
N GLU A 137 7.94 -9.62 11.81
CA GLU A 137 7.75 -11.06 11.91
C GLU A 137 7.33 -11.70 10.57
N HIS A 138 6.52 -11.01 9.75
CA HIS A 138 6.28 -11.45 8.37
C HIS A 138 7.55 -11.39 7.53
N VAL A 139 8.38 -10.36 7.72
CA VAL A 139 9.69 -10.26 7.07
C VAL A 139 10.56 -11.47 7.41
N ASP A 140 10.55 -11.95 8.64
CA ASP A 140 11.32 -13.16 9.01
C ASP A 140 10.87 -14.41 8.25
N THR A 141 9.56 -14.58 8.06
CA THR A 141 9.02 -15.68 7.25
C THR A 141 9.49 -15.57 5.80
N PHE A 142 9.49 -14.37 5.21
CA PHE A 142 10.01 -14.17 3.85
C PHE A 142 11.52 -14.38 3.75
N LYS A 143 12.27 -13.87 4.74
CA LYS A 143 13.73 -13.97 4.80
C LYS A 143 14.21 -15.42 4.88
N ARG A 144 13.50 -16.29 5.60
CA ARG A 144 13.83 -17.73 5.71
C ARG A 144 13.91 -18.44 4.35
N ASP A 145 13.12 -17.99 3.39
CA ASP A 145 13.02 -18.59 2.05
C ASP A 145 13.71 -17.75 0.96
N ASP A 146 14.52 -16.75 1.36
CA ASP A 146 15.11 -15.74 0.45
C ASP A 146 14.08 -15.10 -0.50
N TYR A 147 12.88 -14.87 0.02
CA TYR A 147 11.74 -14.43 -0.77
C TYR A 147 11.83 -12.93 -1.06
N SER A 148 11.86 -12.56 -2.34
CA SER A 148 11.98 -11.17 -2.80
C SER A 148 10.64 -10.43 -2.80
N LYS A 149 10.68 -9.08 -2.76
CA LYS A 149 9.48 -8.24 -3.01
C LYS A 149 8.83 -8.55 -4.36
N ALA A 150 9.61 -8.85 -5.40
CA ALA A 150 9.08 -9.20 -6.72
C ALA A 150 8.27 -10.51 -6.69
N GLN A 151 8.76 -11.54 -6.01
CA GLN A 151 8.00 -12.78 -5.80
C GLN A 151 6.73 -12.53 -4.99
N MET A 152 6.79 -11.70 -3.95
CA MET A 152 5.62 -11.32 -3.15
C MET A 152 4.54 -10.63 -4.00
N ARG A 153 4.91 -9.61 -4.77
CA ARG A 153 3.99 -8.90 -5.69
C ARG A 153 3.32 -9.88 -6.66
N ARG A 154 4.13 -10.71 -7.32
CA ARG A 154 3.63 -11.66 -8.31
C ARG A 154 2.70 -12.69 -7.67
N ARG A 155 3.08 -13.25 -6.53
CA ARG A 155 2.29 -14.27 -5.83
C ARG A 155 0.98 -13.70 -5.29
N MET A 156 0.99 -12.45 -4.83
CA MET A 156 -0.21 -11.74 -4.42
C MET A 156 -1.19 -11.54 -5.57
N GLN A 157 -0.69 -11.15 -6.74
CA GLN A 157 -1.52 -10.99 -7.94
C GLN A 157 -2.15 -12.32 -8.34
N VAL A 158 -1.36 -13.41 -8.42
CA VAL A 158 -1.89 -14.75 -8.72
C VAL A 158 -2.95 -15.18 -7.70
N ALA A 159 -2.77 -14.89 -6.41
CA ALA A 159 -3.73 -15.26 -5.37
C ALA A 159 -5.07 -14.51 -5.44
N SER A 160 -5.06 -13.34 -6.09
CA SER A 160 -6.20 -12.43 -6.14
C SER A 160 -6.80 -12.33 -7.53
N GLU A 161 -6.33 -13.12 -8.50
CA GLU A 161 -6.88 -13.14 -9.86
C GLU A 161 -8.35 -13.60 -9.89
N LYS A 162 -9.11 -13.04 -10.82
CA LYS A 162 -10.45 -13.50 -11.19
C LYS A 162 -10.54 -13.73 -12.69
N THR A 163 -11.35 -14.69 -13.10
CA THR A 163 -11.68 -14.86 -14.52
C THR A 163 -12.62 -13.77 -15.00
N VAL A 164 -12.71 -13.59 -16.31
CA VAL A 164 -13.68 -12.70 -16.95
C VAL A 164 -15.12 -13.10 -16.57
N ASP A 165 -15.44 -14.39 -16.58
CA ASP A 165 -16.75 -14.90 -16.18
C ASP A 165 -17.11 -14.55 -14.73
N GLU A 166 -16.18 -14.79 -13.79
CA GLU A 166 -16.40 -14.46 -12.37
C GLU A 166 -16.67 -12.96 -12.17
N LEU A 167 -16.07 -12.10 -12.99
CA LEU A 167 -16.30 -10.65 -12.92
C LEU A 167 -17.66 -10.25 -13.52
N ILE A 168 -18.04 -10.86 -14.64
CA ILE A 168 -19.33 -10.61 -15.29
C ILE A 168 -20.49 -11.07 -14.39
N GLU A 169 -20.35 -12.23 -13.73
CA GLU A 169 -21.36 -12.78 -12.81
C GLU A 169 -21.64 -11.85 -11.62
N LEU A 170 -20.65 -11.08 -11.16
CA LEU A 170 -20.81 -10.07 -10.11
C LEU A 170 -21.58 -8.81 -10.56
N GLY A 171 -22.01 -8.76 -11.83
CA GLY A 171 -22.75 -7.67 -12.44
C GLY A 171 -21.86 -6.48 -12.78
N VAL A 172 -21.58 -6.31 -14.07
CA VAL A 172 -20.76 -5.20 -14.59
C VAL A 172 -21.63 -4.17 -15.32
N THR A 173 -21.11 -2.95 -15.47
CA THR A 173 -21.75 -1.94 -16.33
C THR A 173 -21.69 -2.33 -17.81
N ASP A 174 -22.56 -1.78 -18.66
CA ASP A 174 -22.54 -2.05 -20.11
C ASP A 174 -21.17 -1.76 -20.75
N GLU A 175 -20.50 -0.69 -20.31
CA GLU A 175 -19.15 -0.34 -20.77
C GLU A 175 -18.11 -1.41 -20.37
N GLN A 176 -18.16 -1.87 -19.12
CA GLN A 176 -17.30 -2.93 -18.63
C GLN A 176 -17.59 -4.26 -19.34
N GLN A 177 -18.86 -4.58 -19.59
CA GLN A 177 -19.27 -5.75 -20.35
C GLN A 177 -18.68 -5.71 -21.75
N ALA A 178 -18.84 -4.60 -22.48
CA ALA A 178 -18.30 -4.43 -23.82
C ALA A 178 -16.78 -4.55 -23.89
N ARG A 179 -16.07 -4.18 -22.81
CA ARG A 179 -14.61 -4.35 -22.70
C ARG A 179 -14.23 -5.81 -22.39
N LEU A 180 -14.88 -6.42 -21.40
CA LEU A 180 -14.56 -7.76 -20.90
C LEU A 180 -14.93 -8.85 -21.91
N SER A 181 -16.05 -8.71 -22.63
CA SER A 181 -16.48 -9.66 -23.68
C SER A 181 -15.57 -9.73 -24.90
N LYS A 182 -14.51 -8.92 -24.97
CA LYS A 182 -13.45 -9.04 -25.98
C LYS A 182 -12.36 -10.04 -25.61
N LEU A 183 -12.37 -10.54 -24.37
CA LEU A 183 -11.43 -11.51 -23.84
C LEU A 183 -12.13 -12.87 -23.71
N GLU A 184 -11.35 -13.95 -23.67
CA GLU A 184 -11.90 -15.28 -23.44
C GLU A 184 -12.44 -15.39 -22.00
N PRO A 185 -13.56 -16.10 -21.78
CA PRO A 185 -14.22 -16.27 -20.47
C PRO A 185 -13.30 -16.67 -19.31
N ASP A 186 -12.33 -17.53 -19.58
CA ASP A 186 -11.37 -18.08 -18.60
C ASP A 186 -10.12 -17.20 -18.40
N THR A 187 -9.99 -16.10 -19.16
CA THR A 187 -8.87 -15.16 -19.04
C THR A 187 -8.82 -14.62 -17.62
N ARG A 188 -7.68 -14.79 -16.95
CA ARG A 188 -7.46 -14.28 -15.59
C ARG A 188 -6.98 -12.84 -15.61
N LEU A 189 -7.69 -11.99 -14.87
CA LEU A 189 -7.34 -10.61 -14.64
C LEU A 189 -6.78 -10.46 -13.24
N SER A 190 -5.61 -9.84 -13.16
CA SER A 190 -4.95 -9.52 -11.89
C SER A 190 -5.67 -8.38 -11.17
N LYS A 191 -5.57 -8.37 -9.83
CA LYS A 191 -6.25 -7.37 -8.99
C LYS A 191 -5.74 -5.96 -9.27
N PHE A 192 -4.42 -5.78 -9.35
CA PHE A 192 -3.76 -4.52 -9.67
C PHE A 192 -3.35 -4.47 -11.15
N GLY A 193 -3.16 -3.28 -11.70
CA GLY A 193 -2.81 -3.10 -13.12
C GLY A 193 -1.42 -3.65 -13.48
N SER A 194 -0.49 -3.62 -12.52
CA SER A 194 0.87 -4.14 -12.64
C SER A 194 1.42 -4.50 -11.26
N ASP A 195 2.52 -5.26 -11.22
CA ASP A 195 3.23 -5.55 -9.96
C ASP A 195 3.82 -4.25 -9.34
N GLU A 196 4.17 -3.27 -10.17
CA GLU A 196 4.68 -1.95 -9.73
C GLU A 196 3.62 -1.11 -8.99
N ASP A 197 2.33 -1.44 -9.13
CA ASP A 197 1.26 -0.77 -8.41
C ASP A 197 1.14 -1.24 -6.93
N ILE A 198 2.01 -2.16 -6.49
CA ILE A 198 2.06 -2.72 -5.14
C ILE A 198 3.34 -2.23 -4.46
N ASP A 199 3.24 -1.10 -3.75
CA ASP A 199 4.34 -0.61 -2.91
C ASP A 199 4.47 -1.48 -1.64
N ILE A 200 5.69 -1.80 -1.24
CA ILE A 200 5.96 -2.64 -0.06
C ILE A 200 7.00 -1.95 0.81
N VAL A 201 6.67 -1.69 2.06
CA VAL A 201 7.57 -1.14 3.08
C VAL A 201 7.53 -1.99 4.34
N VAL A 202 8.55 -1.87 5.18
CA VAL A 202 8.61 -2.52 6.50
C VAL A 202 8.43 -1.48 7.59
N ALA A 203 7.53 -1.72 8.54
CA ALA A 203 7.39 -0.95 9.78
C ALA A 203 6.55 -1.74 10.79
N GLY A 204 6.49 -1.30 12.03
CA GLY A 204 5.74 -1.98 13.09
C GLY A 204 6.67 -2.68 14.07
N SER A 205 6.21 -3.75 14.71
CA SER A 205 6.95 -4.43 15.77
C SER A 205 6.77 -5.94 15.73
N GLU A 206 7.49 -6.62 16.61
CA GLU A 206 7.37 -8.05 16.90
C GLU A 206 6.26 -8.31 17.94
N ALA A 207 5.07 -7.77 17.68
CA ALA A 207 3.90 -7.89 18.55
C ALA A 207 2.70 -8.49 17.80
N GLY A 208 2.98 -9.42 16.89
CA GLY A 208 2.00 -10.14 16.07
C GLY A 208 2.37 -10.13 14.60
N LYS A 209 2.17 -11.27 13.94
CA LYS A 209 2.38 -11.46 12.51
C LYS A 209 1.23 -10.86 11.73
N CYS A 210 1.47 -9.64 11.26
CA CYS A 210 0.50 -8.90 10.47
C CYS A 210 1.13 -8.11 9.32
N THR A 211 0.31 -7.85 8.30
CA THR A 211 0.61 -6.88 7.25
C THR A 211 -0.54 -5.89 7.17
N ALA A 212 -0.21 -4.60 7.23
CA ALA A 212 -1.18 -3.54 7.04
C ALA A 212 -1.31 -3.23 5.55
N PHE A 213 -2.55 -3.20 5.08
CA PHE A 213 -2.91 -2.99 3.68
C PHE A 213 -3.65 -1.67 3.52
N PHE A 214 -2.99 -0.69 2.90
CA PHE A 214 -3.60 0.58 2.52
C PHE A 214 -4.12 0.52 1.09
N HIS A 215 -5.38 0.91 0.92
CA HIS A 215 -6.02 0.91 -0.39
C HIS A 215 -5.59 2.18 -1.14
N GLY A 216 -4.99 2.02 -2.32
CA GLY A 216 -4.66 3.14 -3.18
C GLY A 216 -5.86 3.76 -3.86
N TRP A 217 -5.58 4.80 -4.64
CA TRP A 217 -6.52 5.39 -5.57
C TRP A 217 -6.07 5.17 -7.02
N ILE A 218 -7.03 5.29 -7.94
CA ILE A 218 -6.92 4.95 -9.36
C ILE A 218 -5.59 5.47 -9.96
N PRO A 219 -4.82 4.64 -10.69
CA PRO A 219 -3.50 5.03 -11.20
C PRO A 219 -3.56 5.97 -12.41
N ARG A 220 -2.49 6.75 -12.57
CA ARG A 220 -2.09 7.48 -13.80
C ARG A 220 -3.18 8.39 -14.39
N SER A 221 -3.75 8.03 -15.55
CA SER A 221 -4.45 8.95 -16.47
C SER A 221 -5.74 9.54 -15.91
N ILE A 222 -6.30 8.96 -14.84
CA ILE A 222 -7.57 9.36 -14.25
C ILE A 222 -7.51 9.50 -12.72
N GLY A 223 -6.31 9.49 -12.12
CA GLY A 223 -6.18 9.54 -10.66
C GLY A 223 -4.83 10.02 -10.14
N SER A 224 -4.26 9.30 -9.17
CA SER A 224 -3.10 9.76 -8.38
C SER A 224 -1.86 8.93 -8.66
N ILE A 225 -0.70 9.58 -8.65
CA ILE A 225 0.61 8.93 -8.79
C ILE A 225 1.37 9.14 -7.48
N PRO A 226 1.86 8.08 -6.82
CA PRO A 226 2.73 8.24 -5.68
C PRO A 226 4.05 8.91 -6.09
N VAL A 227 4.38 10.03 -5.47
CA VAL A 227 5.61 10.80 -5.79
C VAL A 227 6.60 10.65 -4.66
N SER A 228 7.87 10.48 -5.03
CA SER A 228 9.00 10.46 -4.11
C SER A 228 9.90 11.67 -4.39
N SER A 229 10.27 12.39 -3.34
CA SER A 229 11.16 13.54 -3.43
C SER A 229 12.27 13.42 -2.40
N LYS A 230 13.50 13.69 -2.84
CA LYS A 230 14.63 13.86 -1.93
C LYS A 230 14.37 15.08 -1.03
N ILE A 231 14.76 14.95 0.23
CA ILE A 231 14.75 16.00 1.23
C ILE A 231 16.11 16.68 1.17
N GLU A 232 16.12 17.97 0.82
CA GLU A 232 17.31 18.81 0.88
C GLU A 232 17.52 19.22 2.34
N VAL A 233 18.70 18.91 2.89
CA VAL A 233 19.11 19.22 4.27
C VAL A 233 20.31 20.15 4.23
#